data_AF-A0A2T2TQR1-F1
#
_entry.id   AF-A0A2T2TQR1-F1
#
_cell.length_a   1.000
_cell.length_b   1.000
_cell.length_c   1.000
_cell.angle_alpha   90.00
_cell.angle_beta   90.00
_cell.angle_gamma   90.00
#
_symmetry.space_group_name_H-M   'P 1'
#
loop_
_entity.id
_entity.type
_entity.pdbx_description
1 polymer ?
#
loop_
_entity_poly.entity_id
_entity_poly.type
_entity_poly.pdbx_seq_one_letter_code
_entity_poly.pdbx_strand_id
1 'polypeptide(L)'
;MPATRSPDVTLDLAKEHGLTEEEFSEIEEQLGRAPTFTELSIYSVMWSEHCSYKNSIAVIKDLPQEGEAILAGAGEENAGLVDIGGGQAVAFKIESHNHPSAVEPHEGAATGVGGIHRDIFTMGARPIAALDSLRFGRLEDSPRVRYLFDGVVRGIGDYGNCFGVPTVAGEVVFDDAYEGNPLVNAMSVGVADADQTASAVAKDPGSNVFIVGADTGRDGIHGATFASEEISEESEERRPSVQVGDPFTEKLLLEATLEAIEAEVAHGVQDMGAAGLTCSSSEMSAAGGVGMKLFAEKVPTRETGMTPYEIMLSESQERMLIVCKKGREDELKAIYEKWDLHAVPIGEVTDTGRLEVTFEGETVADIPAGHLVLGEGAPVYHRESERPAYLDETQSFEAGDLPDLAPSDAEDALTELLAAPTVASKRWVFEQYDTMVRTGTVQGPGPSDAAVVRLKGTATDEKSDRGLAVKTDGNGRYVYLNPRRGGQIAVAEAA
;
A
#
# COMPACT_ATOMS: atom_id res chain seq x y z
N MET A 1 0.12 -16.77 -33.54
CA MET A 1 0.76 -18.03 -33.10
C MET A 1 -0.28 -18.80 -32.30
N PRO A 2 -0.29 -20.14 -32.24
CA PRO A 2 -1.29 -20.80 -31.41
C PRO A 2 -1.07 -20.36 -29.95
N ALA A 3 -2.15 -20.02 -29.25
CA ALA A 3 -2.14 -19.71 -27.83
C ALA A 3 -1.26 -20.73 -27.10
N THR A 4 -0.24 -20.26 -26.39
CA THR A 4 0.56 -21.08 -25.50
C THR A 4 -0.41 -21.81 -24.58
N ARG A 5 -0.51 -23.14 -24.75
CA ARG A 5 -1.45 -23.96 -24.01
C ARG A 5 -1.18 -23.75 -22.51
N SER A 6 -2.14 -23.16 -21.81
CA SER A 6 -2.03 -22.96 -20.36
C SER A 6 -1.77 -24.30 -19.68
N PRO A 7 -0.99 -24.33 -18.59
CA PRO A 7 -0.72 -25.57 -17.87
C PRO A 7 -2.02 -26.16 -17.34
N ASP A 8 -2.07 -27.50 -17.26
CA ASP A 8 -3.19 -28.20 -16.63
C ASP A 8 -3.17 -27.89 -15.13
N VAL A 9 -4.31 -27.47 -14.57
CA VAL A 9 -4.41 -27.13 -13.15
C VAL A 9 -4.51 -28.41 -12.31
N THR A 10 -3.59 -28.55 -11.36
CA THR A 10 -3.50 -29.67 -10.41
C THR A 10 -3.31 -29.15 -9.00
N LEU A 11 -3.54 -30.03 -8.00
CA LEU A 11 -3.26 -29.72 -6.60
C LEU A 11 -1.76 -29.38 -6.37
N ASP A 12 -0.85 -30.04 -7.08
CA ASP A 12 0.57 -29.76 -6.97
C ASP A 12 0.88 -28.33 -7.47
N LEU A 13 0.28 -27.92 -8.59
CA LEU A 13 0.41 -26.55 -9.10
C LEU A 13 -0.22 -25.53 -8.14
N ALA A 14 -1.36 -25.84 -7.52
CA ALA A 14 -1.97 -24.98 -6.52
C ALA A 14 -1.04 -24.77 -5.31
N LYS A 15 -0.39 -25.84 -4.84
CA LYS A 15 0.60 -25.79 -3.74
C LYS A 15 1.84 -24.99 -4.13
N GLU A 16 2.32 -25.12 -5.37
CA GLU A 16 3.42 -24.28 -5.90
C GLU A 16 3.07 -22.79 -5.91
N HIS A 17 1.79 -22.45 -6.08
CA HIS A 17 1.27 -21.08 -6.01
C HIS A 17 0.94 -20.59 -4.59
N GLY A 18 1.24 -21.39 -3.55
CA GLY A 18 1.03 -21.02 -2.15
C GLY A 18 -0.38 -21.31 -1.61
N LEU A 19 -1.22 -22.01 -2.36
CA LEU A 19 -2.53 -22.47 -1.87
C LEU A 19 -2.40 -23.79 -1.10
N THR A 20 -3.18 -23.93 -0.04
CA THR A 20 -3.34 -25.19 0.68
C THR A 20 -4.29 -26.13 -0.07
N GLU A 21 -4.27 -27.42 0.32
CA GLU A 21 -5.20 -28.41 -0.22
C GLU A 21 -6.66 -28.12 0.12
N GLU A 22 -6.90 -27.54 1.30
CA GLU A 22 -8.21 -27.08 1.73
C GLU A 22 -8.69 -25.90 0.87
N GLU A 23 -7.85 -24.87 0.68
CA GLU A 23 -8.17 -23.73 -0.17
C GLU A 23 -8.42 -24.15 -1.63
N PHE A 24 -7.61 -25.07 -2.18
CA PHE A 24 -7.83 -25.58 -3.53
C PHE A 24 -9.16 -26.32 -3.67
N SER A 25 -9.50 -27.17 -2.70
CA SER A 25 -10.78 -27.90 -2.68
C SER A 25 -11.97 -26.93 -2.58
N GLU A 26 -11.83 -25.88 -1.77
CA GLU A 26 -12.84 -24.84 -1.61
C GLU A 26 -13.05 -24.06 -2.92
N ILE A 27 -11.98 -23.72 -3.63
CA ILE A 27 -12.05 -23.07 -4.96
C ILE A 27 -12.84 -23.94 -5.94
N GLU A 28 -12.55 -25.25 -6.01
CA GLU A 28 -13.28 -26.17 -6.90
C GLU A 28 -14.77 -26.27 -6.55
N GLU A 29 -15.09 -26.31 -5.26
CA GLU A 29 -16.48 -26.33 -4.76
C GLU A 29 -17.21 -25.04 -5.13
N GLN A 30 -16.59 -23.90 -4.86
CA GLN A 30 -17.14 -22.57 -5.12
C GLN A 30 -17.37 -22.31 -6.61
N LEU A 31 -16.45 -22.75 -7.48
CA LEU A 31 -16.61 -22.65 -8.93
C LEU A 31 -17.53 -23.73 -9.53
N GLY A 32 -17.73 -24.84 -8.82
CA GLY A 32 -18.44 -26.03 -9.31
C GLY A 32 -17.70 -26.77 -10.42
N ARG A 33 -16.40 -26.49 -10.61
CA ARG A 33 -15.50 -27.07 -11.61
C ARG A 33 -14.04 -26.81 -11.23
N ALA A 34 -13.12 -27.49 -11.90
CA ALA A 34 -11.71 -27.13 -11.84
C ALA A 34 -11.50 -25.69 -12.35
N PRO A 35 -10.67 -24.88 -11.66
CA PRO A 35 -10.32 -23.54 -12.14
C PRO A 35 -9.46 -23.62 -13.41
N THR A 36 -9.53 -22.58 -14.25
CA THR A 36 -8.50 -22.36 -15.28
C THR A 36 -7.19 -21.94 -14.61
N PHE A 37 -6.07 -21.97 -15.37
CA PHE A 37 -4.81 -21.46 -14.84
C PHE A 37 -4.88 -19.98 -14.44
N THR A 38 -5.64 -19.16 -15.17
CA THR A 38 -5.80 -17.74 -14.81
C THR A 38 -6.60 -17.59 -13.52
N GLU A 39 -7.65 -18.39 -13.33
CA GLU A 39 -8.46 -18.38 -12.10
C GLU A 39 -7.67 -18.87 -10.89
N LEU A 40 -6.93 -19.98 -11.03
CA LEU A 40 -6.06 -20.49 -9.96
C LEU A 40 -5.08 -19.40 -9.50
N SER A 41 -4.45 -18.72 -10.46
CA SER A 41 -3.51 -17.65 -10.17
C SER A 41 -4.17 -16.45 -9.50
N ILE A 42 -5.35 -16.03 -9.97
CA ILE A 42 -6.15 -14.98 -9.33
C ILE A 42 -6.44 -15.34 -7.87
N TYR A 43 -6.95 -16.54 -7.60
CA TYR A 43 -7.20 -17.01 -6.24
C TYR A 43 -5.91 -17.06 -5.40
N SER A 44 -4.80 -17.56 -5.95
CA SER A 44 -3.54 -17.69 -5.22
C SER A 44 -3.03 -16.37 -4.66
N VAL A 45 -3.24 -15.28 -5.40
CA VAL A 45 -2.83 -13.95 -4.94
C VAL A 45 -3.89 -13.32 -4.05
N MET A 46 -5.17 -13.37 -4.45
CA MET A 46 -6.25 -12.75 -3.67
C MET A 46 -6.45 -13.41 -2.31
N TRP A 47 -6.18 -14.71 -2.17
CA TRP A 47 -6.23 -15.44 -0.90
C TRP A 47 -4.86 -15.54 -0.20
N SER A 48 -3.84 -14.78 -0.63
CA SER A 48 -2.59 -14.61 0.12
C SER A 48 -2.83 -13.83 1.42
N GLU A 49 -1.94 -13.94 2.42
CA GLU A 49 -2.05 -13.11 3.64
C GLU A 49 -1.97 -11.62 3.30
N HIS A 50 -1.16 -11.26 2.31
CA HIS A 50 -0.97 -9.88 1.88
C HIS A 50 -2.27 -9.21 1.39
N CYS A 51 -3.07 -9.90 0.57
CA CYS A 51 -4.31 -9.34 0.02
C CYS A 51 -5.53 -9.60 0.91
N SER A 52 -5.65 -10.79 1.50
CA SER A 52 -6.86 -11.17 2.24
C SER A 52 -6.79 -10.92 3.74
N TYR A 53 -5.61 -10.67 4.32
CA TYR A 53 -5.45 -10.56 5.78
C TYR A 53 -6.04 -11.76 6.54
N LYS A 54 -6.03 -12.95 5.94
CA LYS A 54 -6.77 -14.13 6.40
C LYS A 54 -6.51 -14.52 7.84
N ASN A 55 -5.35 -14.19 8.42
CA ASN A 55 -5.10 -14.38 9.85
C ASN A 55 -5.37 -13.10 10.67
N SER A 56 -4.93 -11.95 10.17
CA SER A 56 -4.92 -10.69 10.93
C SER A 56 -6.28 -10.00 11.02
N ILE A 57 -7.18 -10.19 10.05
CA ILE A 57 -8.51 -9.59 10.08
C ILE A 57 -9.35 -10.04 11.28
N ALA A 58 -9.12 -11.27 11.74
CA ALA A 58 -9.83 -11.88 12.86
C ALA A 58 -9.56 -11.14 14.18
N VAL A 59 -8.47 -10.39 14.27
CA VAL A 59 -8.08 -9.62 15.47
C VAL A 59 -8.15 -8.11 15.26
N ILE A 60 -7.91 -7.61 14.04
CA ILE A 60 -7.97 -6.17 13.73
C ILE A 60 -9.40 -5.62 13.87
N LYS A 61 -10.42 -6.44 13.60
CA LYS A 61 -11.84 -6.08 13.79
C LYS A 61 -12.22 -5.78 15.25
N ASP A 62 -11.38 -6.14 16.23
CA ASP A 62 -11.60 -5.80 17.63
C ASP A 62 -11.17 -4.36 17.99
N LEU A 63 -10.49 -3.65 17.08
CA LEU A 63 -10.10 -2.25 17.29
C LEU A 63 -11.33 -1.32 17.18
N PRO A 64 -11.38 -0.20 17.92
CA PRO A 64 -12.43 0.79 17.76
C PRO A 64 -12.41 1.43 16.36
N GLN A 65 -13.58 1.47 15.69
CA GLN A 65 -13.72 1.97 14.31
C GLN A 65 -14.66 3.17 14.19
N GLU A 66 -15.27 3.61 15.29
CA GLU A 66 -16.23 4.73 15.31
C GLU A 66 -15.61 6.00 15.89
N GLY A 67 -15.94 7.14 15.32
CA GLY A 67 -15.50 8.46 15.78
C GLY A 67 -16.27 9.59 15.09
N GLU A 68 -16.48 10.71 15.79
CA GLU A 68 -17.31 11.83 15.28
C GLU A 68 -16.77 12.46 13.99
N ALA A 69 -15.46 12.38 13.78
CA ALA A 69 -14.79 12.96 12.61
C ALA A 69 -14.61 11.95 11.45
N ILE A 70 -14.99 10.68 11.61
CA ILE A 70 -14.76 9.66 10.58
C ILE A 70 -15.79 9.82 9.44
N LEU A 71 -15.30 9.95 8.20
CA LEU A 71 -16.13 10.05 6.99
C LEU A 71 -16.21 8.75 6.20
N ALA A 72 -15.19 7.89 6.29
CA ALA A 72 -15.16 6.55 5.70
C ALA A 72 -14.82 5.52 6.77
N GLY A 73 -15.64 4.48 6.88
CA GLY A 73 -15.42 3.36 7.80
C GLY A 73 -14.17 2.54 7.43
N ALA A 74 -13.68 1.76 8.40
CA ALA A 74 -12.52 0.90 8.17
C ALA A 74 -12.79 -0.14 7.06
N GLY A 75 -12.01 -0.06 5.98
CA GLY A 75 -12.15 -0.97 4.83
C GLY A 75 -13.27 -0.60 3.84
N GLU A 76 -13.94 0.54 4.02
CA GLU A 76 -14.89 1.05 3.01
C GLU A 76 -14.18 1.70 1.81
N GLU A 77 -12.97 2.21 2.04
CA GLU A 77 -12.18 2.98 1.09
C GLU A 77 -10.68 2.67 1.24
N ASN A 78 -9.86 3.05 0.27
CA ASN A 78 -8.42 2.74 0.26
C ASN A 78 -7.63 3.39 1.40
N ALA A 79 -8.12 4.52 1.92
CA ALA A 79 -7.47 5.27 2.99
C ALA A 79 -8.48 5.75 4.03
N GLY A 80 -8.00 6.01 5.25
CA GLY A 80 -8.82 6.64 6.29
C GLY A 80 -9.17 8.07 5.90
N LEU A 81 -10.45 8.43 5.99
CA LEU A 81 -10.95 9.77 5.64
C LEU A 81 -11.61 10.41 6.87
N VAL A 82 -11.15 11.60 7.25
CA VAL A 82 -11.66 12.33 8.41
C VAL A 82 -12.06 13.76 8.07
N ASP A 83 -13.20 14.21 8.59
CA ASP A 83 -13.64 15.60 8.54
C ASP A 83 -12.78 16.43 9.51
N ILE A 84 -12.13 17.45 8.98
CA ILE A 84 -11.33 18.38 9.77
C ILE A 84 -12.08 19.68 10.05
N GLY A 85 -13.29 19.85 9.49
CA GLY A 85 -14.08 21.08 9.49
C GLY A 85 -13.73 22.00 8.32
N GLY A 86 -14.53 23.07 8.15
CA GLY A 86 -14.32 24.05 7.08
C GLY A 86 -14.59 23.53 5.67
N GLY A 87 -15.36 22.45 5.54
CA GLY A 87 -15.69 21.82 4.26
C GLY A 87 -14.56 20.96 3.68
N GLN A 88 -13.55 20.61 4.47
CA GLN A 88 -12.40 19.82 4.04
C GLN A 88 -12.30 18.49 4.79
N ALA A 89 -11.75 17.50 4.11
CA ALA A 89 -11.40 16.21 4.68
C ALA A 89 -9.90 15.94 4.54
N VAL A 90 -9.36 15.12 5.44
CA VAL A 90 -8.00 14.59 5.36
C VAL A 90 -8.08 13.09 5.06
N ALA A 91 -7.41 12.67 4.00
CA ALA A 91 -7.15 11.27 3.72
C ALA A 91 -5.74 10.91 4.20
N PHE A 92 -5.59 9.79 4.90
CA PHE A 92 -4.27 9.32 5.32
C PHE A 92 -4.23 7.79 5.39
N LYS A 93 -3.06 7.24 5.08
CA LYS A 93 -2.77 5.80 5.13
C LYS A 93 -1.27 5.63 5.37
N ILE A 94 -0.90 4.51 5.99
CA ILE A 94 0.48 4.05 6.12
C ILE A 94 0.57 2.63 5.56
N GLU A 95 1.59 2.38 4.74
CA GLU A 95 1.86 1.09 4.13
C GLU A 95 3.29 0.64 4.40
N SER A 96 3.56 -0.65 4.20
CA SER A 96 4.88 -1.24 4.37
C SER A 96 5.38 -1.86 3.07
N HIS A 97 6.66 -1.71 2.79
CA HIS A 97 7.32 -2.33 1.64
C HIS A 97 8.62 -3.05 2.06
N ASN A 98 8.51 -3.85 3.12
CA ASN A 98 9.62 -4.50 3.83
C ASN A 98 10.43 -5.47 2.95
N HIS A 99 9.76 -6.49 2.40
CA HIS A 99 10.41 -7.55 1.62
C HIS A 99 11.13 -7.01 0.37
N PRO A 100 10.50 -6.16 -0.47
CA PRO A 100 11.19 -5.53 -1.60
C PRO A 100 12.41 -4.71 -1.15
N SER A 101 12.25 -3.90 -0.09
CA SER A 101 13.33 -3.08 0.46
C SER A 101 14.50 -3.89 1.04
N ALA A 102 14.24 -5.11 1.52
CA ALA A 102 15.29 -6.02 1.99
C ALA A 102 16.15 -6.56 0.85
N VAL A 103 15.56 -6.74 -0.35
CA VAL A 103 16.18 -7.31 -1.55
C VAL A 103 16.87 -6.24 -2.38
N GLU A 104 16.14 -5.17 -2.72
CA GLU A 104 16.61 -3.99 -3.44
C GLU A 104 16.10 -2.74 -2.69
N PRO A 105 16.95 -2.08 -1.90
CA PRO A 105 16.50 -1.06 -0.94
C PRO A 105 16.06 0.26 -1.58
N HIS A 106 16.58 0.61 -2.75
CA HIS A 106 16.28 1.91 -3.37
C HIS A 106 14.89 1.89 -3.98
N GLU A 107 14.69 0.99 -4.93
CA GLU A 107 13.44 0.82 -5.64
C GLU A 107 12.36 0.26 -4.73
N GLY A 108 12.70 -0.69 -3.86
CA GLY A 108 11.76 -1.22 -2.87
C GLY A 108 11.22 -0.15 -1.91
N ALA A 109 11.96 0.92 -1.63
CA ALA A 109 11.43 2.03 -0.85
C ALA A 109 10.69 3.06 -1.74
N ALA A 110 11.21 3.32 -2.95
CA ALA A 110 10.63 4.26 -3.90
C ALA A 110 9.21 3.84 -4.33
N THR A 111 9.00 2.56 -4.68
CA THR A 111 7.67 2.04 -5.05
C THR A 111 6.71 2.01 -3.88
N GLY A 112 7.21 1.88 -2.64
CA GLY A 112 6.40 2.02 -1.43
C GLY A 112 5.87 3.45 -1.24
N VAL A 113 6.68 4.46 -1.57
CA VAL A 113 6.26 5.87 -1.58
C VAL A 113 5.25 6.15 -2.70
N GLY A 114 5.47 5.61 -3.90
CA GLY A 114 4.50 5.70 -4.99
C GLY A 114 3.14 5.10 -4.62
N GLY A 115 3.13 3.83 -4.19
CA GLY A 115 1.91 3.13 -3.76
C GLY A 115 1.07 3.93 -2.76
N ILE A 116 1.69 4.40 -1.68
CA ILE A 116 0.97 5.15 -0.65
C ILE A 116 0.49 6.53 -1.12
N HIS A 117 1.15 7.14 -2.10
CA HIS A 117 0.64 8.37 -2.71
C HIS A 117 -0.60 8.07 -3.57
N ARG A 118 -0.59 6.99 -4.36
CA ARG A 118 -1.74 6.56 -5.15
C ARG A 118 -2.97 6.33 -4.30
N ASP A 119 -2.85 5.59 -3.20
CA ASP A 119 -3.94 5.38 -2.25
C ASP A 119 -4.64 6.67 -1.82
N ILE A 120 -3.87 7.75 -1.64
CA ILE A 120 -4.41 9.03 -1.19
C ILE A 120 -5.10 9.78 -2.32
N PHE A 121 -4.53 9.81 -3.52
CA PHE A 121 -5.14 10.58 -4.61
C PHE A 121 -6.24 9.83 -5.36
N THR A 122 -6.35 8.51 -5.21
CA THR A 122 -7.55 7.77 -5.66
C THR A 122 -8.79 8.14 -4.85
N MET A 123 -8.63 8.61 -3.61
CA MET A 123 -9.71 9.18 -2.78
C MET A 123 -10.14 10.58 -3.22
N GLY A 124 -9.50 11.19 -4.22
CA GLY A 124 -9.66 12.60 -4.58
C GLY A 124 -8.90 13.56 -3.66
N ALA A 125 -8.13 13.04 -2.70
CA ALA A 125 -7.33 13.85 -1.80
C ALA A 125 -5.95 14.11 -2.38
N ARG A 126 -5.52 15.37 -2.40
CA ARG A 126 -4.20 15.70 -2.91
C ARG A 126 -3.14 15.50 -1.82
N PRO A 127 -2.12 14.65 -2.01
CA PRO A 127 -1.04 14.50 -1.05
C PRO A 127 -0.34 15.84 -0.76
N ILE A 128 -0.23 16.20 0.51
CA ILE A 128 0.42 17.43 1.00
C ILE A 128 1.63 17.15 1.90
N ALA A 129 1.74 15.94 2.42
CA ALA A 129 2.81 15.53 3.32
C ALA A 129 3.01 14.01 3.28
N ALA A 130 4.26 13.59 3.46
CA ALA A 130 4.66 12.20 3.65
C ALA A 130 5.41 12.03 4.98
N LEU A 131 5.39 10.82 5.52
CA LEU A 131 6.20 10.41 6.66
C LEU A 131 6.78 9.02 6.43
N ASP A 132 7.91 8.72 7.04
CA ASP A 132 8.55 7.41 7.01
C ASP A 132 8.70 6.80 8.41
N SER A 133 8.47 5.49 8.54
CA SER A 133 8.79 4.74 9.75
C SER A 133 9.72 3.58 9.40
N LEU A 134 10.99 3.74 9.79
CA LEU A 134 12.08 2.89 9.35
C LEU A 134 12.69 2.11 10.52
N ARG A 135 12.92 0.81 10.34
CA ARG A 135 13.59 -0.07 11.32
C ARG A 135 14.65 -0.90 10.63
N PHE A 136 15.87 -0.88 11.17
CA PHE A 136 17.00 -1.61 10.62
C PHE A 136 17.79 -2.33 11.71
N GLY A 137 18.63 -3.29 11.31
CA GLY A 137 19.68 -3.86 12.15
C GLY A 137 20.63 -2.80 12.72
N ARG A 138 21.59 -3.18 13.57
CA ARG A 138 22.61 -2.25 14.05
C ARG A 138 23.53 -1.77 12.91
N LEU A 139 23.90 -0.49 12.93
CA LEU A 139 24.79 0.10 11.93
C LEU A 139 26.25 -0.26 12.19
N GLU A 140 26.61 -0.53 13.43
CA GLU A 140 27.93 -0.92 13.87
C GLU A 140 28.32 -2.25 13.20
N ASP A 141 29.45 -2.26 12.51
CA ASP A 141 30.04 -3.46 11.87
C ASP A 141 29.17 -4.26 10.87
N SER A 142 28.02 -3.73 10.43
CA SER A 142 27.19 -4.33 9.36
C SER A 142 27.16 -3.48 8.08
N PRO A 143 28.03 -3.77 7.08
CA PRO A 143 27.97 -3.13 5.76
C PRO A 143 26.63 -3.33 5.05
N ARG A 144 25.95 -4.47 5.28
CA ARG A 144 24.64 -4.75 4.68
C ARG A 144 23.58 -3.80 5.23
N VAL A 145 23.50 -3.63 6.54
CA VAL A 145 22.54 -2.70 7.15
C VAL A 145 22.78 -1.27 6.67
N ARG A 146 24.04 -0.84 6.57
CA ARG A 146 24.37 0.49 6.00
C ARG A 146 23.93 0.65 4.54
N TYR A 147 24.08 -0.39 3.74
CA TYR A 147 23.61 -0.42 2.35
C TYR A 147 22.07 -0.33 2.26
N LEU A 148 21.36 -1.11 3.08
CA LEU A 148 19.90 -1.07 3.13
C LEU A 148 19.39 0.32 3.57
N PHE A 149 19.96 0.85 4.65
CA PHE A 149 19.59 2.17 5.16
C PHE A 149 19.87 3.29 4.15
N ASP A 150 21.04 3.29 3.50
CA ASP A 150 21.37 4.29 2.47
C ASP A 150 20.44 4.19 1.25
N GLY A 151 20.19 2.97 0.76
CA GLY A 151 19.30 2.73 -0.36
C GLY A 151 17.86 3.18 -0.07
N VAL A 152 17.29 2.79 1.06
CA VAL A 152 15.91 3.13 1.45
C VAL A 152 15.73 4.64 1.59
N VAL A 153 16.62 5.31 2.31
CA VAL A 153 16.52 6.77 2.49
C VAL A 153 16.65 7.49 1.15
N ARG A 154 17.54 7.05 0.26
CA ARG A 154 17.63 7.63 -1.09
C ARG A 154 16.40 7.36 -1.94
N GLY A 155 15.86 6.13 -1.92
CA GLY A 155 14.66 5.77 -2.66
C GLY A 155 13.43 6.58 -2.25
N ILE A 156 13.22 6.76 -0.95
CA ILE A 156 12.16 7.63 -0.40
C ILE A 156 12.35 9.07 -0.88
N GLY A 157 13.57 9.58 -0.76
CA GLY A 157 13.90 10.94 -1.19
C GLY A 157 13.70 11.13 -2.68
N ASP A 158 14.27 10.28 -3.52
CA ASP A 158 14.24 10.42 -4.97
C ASP A 158 12.80 10.36 -5.51
N TYR A 159 11.96 9.45 -4.99
CA TYR A 159 10.55 9.39 -5.40
C TYR A 159 9.77 10.62 -4.92
N GLY A 160 9.81 10.94 -3.62
CA GLY A 160 9.07 12.06 -3.03
C GLY A 160 9.48 13.42 -3.59
N ASN A 161 10.78 13.62 -3.82
CA ASN A 161 11.35 14.84 -4.41
C ASN A 161 10.88 15.05 -5.85
N CYS A 162 10.88 14.00 -6.66
CA CYS A 162 10.43 14.07 -8.06
C CYS A 162 8.91 14.24 -8.16
N PHE A 163 8.15 13.48 -7.36
CA PHE A 163 6.69 13.56 -7.30
C PHE A 163 6.20 14.91 -6.74
N GLY A 164 7.01 15.54 -5.88
CA GLY A 164 6.76 16.87 -5.34
C GLY A 164 5.83 16.85 -4.13
N VAL A 165 6.00 15.88 -3.24
CA VAL A 165 5.34 15.81 -1.94
C VAL A 165 6.43 15.78 -0.85
N PRO A 166 6.39 16.71 0.11
CA PRO A 166 7.45 16.80 1.11
C PRO A 166 7.33 15.69 2.17
N THR A 167 8.45 15.06 2.53
CA THR A 167 8.54 14.16 3.69
C THR A 167 8.84 14.99 4.93
N VAL A 168 7.84 15.20 5.78
CA VAL A 168 7.85 16.25 6.81
C VAL A 168 8.18 15.74 8.22
N ALA A 169 8.02 14.45 8.47
CA ALA A 169 8.29 13.80 9.75
C ALA A 169 8.57 12.31 9.51
N GLY A 170 9.04 11.62 10.55
CA GLY A 170 9.30 10.19 10.50
C GLY A 170 10.09 9.73 11.70
N GLU A 171 10.40 8.44 11.73
CA GLU A 171 11.16 7.81 12.80
C GLU A 171 12.10 6.73 12.26
N VAL A 172 13.29 6.63 12.84
CA VAL A 172 14.30 5.64 12.46
C VAL A 172 14.87 4.99 13.72
N VAL A 173 14.76 3.66 13.80
CA VAL A 173 15.27 2.86 14.92
C VAL A 173 16.22 1.78 14.41
N PHE A 174 17.29 1.56 15.15
CA PHE A 174 18.28 0.52 14.91
C PHE A 174 18.27 -0.50 16.05
N ASP A 175 18.05 -1.77 15.73
CA ASP A 175 18.04 -2.89 16.69
C ASP A 175 18.33 -4.22 15.98
N ASP A 176 19.02 -5.14 16.65
CA ASP A 176 19.40 -6.45 16.06
C ASP A 176 18.17 -7.27 15.62
N ALA A 177 17.01 -7.05 16.25
CA ALA A 177 15.75 -7.70 15.88
C ALA A 177 15.30 -7.43 14.44
N TYR A 178 15.81 -6.39 13.80
CA TYR A 178 15.49 -6.03 12.41
C TYR A 178 16.63 -6.34 11.43
N GLU A 179 17.65 -7.08 11.87
CA GLU A 179 18.70 -7.54 10.97
C GLU A 179 18.16 -8.63 10.03
N GLY A 180 18.42 -8.49 8.73
CA GLY A 180 17.90 -9.38 7.68
C GLY A 180 16.48 -9.05 7.22
N ASN A 181 15.63 -8.48 8.08
CA ASN A 181 14.26 -8.06 7.74
C ASN A 181 13.99 -6.62 8.20
N PRO A 182 14.40 -5.60 7.42
CA PRO A 182 14.10 -4.20 7.74
C PRO A 182 12.61 -3.91 7.64
N LEU A 183 12.12 -2.97 8.45
CA LEU A 183 10.77 -2.41 8.26
C LEU A 183 10.89 -1.07 7.56
N VAL A 184 10.18 -0.93 6.44
CA VAL A 184 10.15 0.27 5.62
C VAL A 184 8.69 0.63 5.39
N ASN A 185 8.20 1.55 6.22
CA ASN A 185 6.84 2.01 6.13
C ASN A 185 6.80 3.46 5.63
N ALA A 186 5.89 3.74 4.70
CA ALA A 186 5.63 5.06 4.15
C ALA A 186 4.19 5.46 4.47
N MET A 187 4.00 6.70 4.91
CA MET A 187 2.70 7.30 5.19
C MET A 187 2.51 8.49 4.25
N SER A 188 1.29 8.63 3.72
CA SER A 188 0.89 9.78 2.91
C SER A 188 -0.33 10.43 3.54
N VAL A 189 -0.35 11.76 3.50
CA VAL A 189 -1.44 12.58 4.04
C VAL A 189 -1.88 13.56 2.97
N GLY A 190 -3.14 13.50 2.59
CA GLY A 190 -3.76 14.35 1.58
C GLY A 190 -4.97 15.10 2.08
N VAL A 191 -5.35 16.15 1.35
CA VAL A 191 -6.52 16.97 1.64
C VAL A 191 -7.44 16.98 0.43
N ALA A 192 -8.74 16.81 0.68
CA ALA A 192 -9.80 16.97 -0.30
C ALA A 192 -10.83 17.98 0.22
N ASP A 193 -11.57 18.61 -0.69
CA ASP A 193 -12.85 19.22 -0.34
C ASP A 193 -13.85 18.07 -0.11
N ALA A 194 -14.67 18.16 0.94
CA ALA A 194 -15.45 17.02 1.45
C ALA A 194 -16.52 16.50 0.46
N ASP A 195 -16.90 17.30 -0.53
CA ASP A 195 -17.82 16.96 -1.62
C ASP A 195 -17.11 16.54 -2.92
N GLN A 196 -15.77 16.52 -2.94
CA GLN A 196 -14.94 16.17 -4.10
C GLN A 196 -14.06 14.94 -3.84
N THR A 197 -14.60 13.95 -3.11
CA THR A 197 -13.95 12.66 -2.89
C THR A 197 -14.39 11.64 -3.93
N ALA A 198 -13.55 10.63 -4.17
CA ALA A 198 -13.89 9.47 -4.98
C ALA A 198 -13.87 8.20 -4.13
N SER A 199 -14.67 7.22 -4.56
CA SER A 199 -14.79 5.93 -3.88
C SER A 199 -14.24 4.78 -4.72
N ALA A 200 -13.72 3.77 -4.06
CA ALA A 200 -13.21 2.53 -4.63
C ALA A 200 -14.34 1.56 -5.07
N VAL A 201 -15.31 2.02 -5.87
CA VAL A 201 -16.55 1.25 -6.13
C VAL A 201 -16.96 1.24 -7.60
N ALA A 202 -17.38 0.07 -8.09
CA ALA A 202 -18.04 -0.04 -9.40
C ALA A 202 -19.55 0.09 -9.25
N LYS A 203 -20.17 0.95 -10.06
CA LYS A 203 -21.63 1.17 -10.08
C LYS A 203 -22.12 1.28 -11.52
N ASP A 204 -23.44 1.26 -11.67
CA ASP A 204 -24.15 1.45 -12.94
C ASP A 204 -23.75 0.46 -14.04
N PRO A 205 -24.29 -0.78 -14.03
CA PRO A 205 -24.04 -1.79 -15.05
C PRO A 205 -24.13 -1.24 -16.48
N GLY A 206 -23.09 -1.46 -17.28
CA GLY A 206 -22.85 -0.90 -18.61
C GLY A 206 -21.93 0.32 -18.62
N SER A 207 -21.41 0.76 -17.47
CA SER A 207 -20.36 1.79 -17.40
C SER A 207 -19.04 1.21 -17.92
N ASN A 208 -18.31 1.99 -18.71
CA ASN A 208 -17.03 1.56 -19.25
C ASN A 208 -15.94 1.58 -18.17
N VAL A 209 -15.13 0.53 -18.16
CA VAL A 209 -13.97 0.39 -17.28
C VAL A 209 -12.71 0.73 -18.07
N PHE A 210 -11.92 1.65 -17.55
CA PHE A 210 -10.70 2.15 -18.14
C PHE A 210 -9.49 1.75 -17.30
N ILE A 211 -8.41 1.37 -17.96
CA ILE A 211 -7.08 1.42 -17.36
C ILE A 211 -6.43 2.74 -17.78
N VAL A 212 -5.80 3.42 -16.82
CA VAL A 212 -5.08 4.67 -17.03
C VAL A 212 -3.66 4.57 -16.47
N GLY A 213 -2.75 5.37 -17.02
CA GLY A 213 -1.35 5.40 -16.59
C GLY A 213 -0.41 4.59 -17.49
N ALA A 214 0.56 3.92 -16.88
CA ALA A 214 1.63 3.21 -17.57
C ALA A 214 1.19 1.90 -18.27
N ASP A 215 2.01 1.42 -19.20
CA ASP A 215 1.82 0.12 -19.86
C ASP A 215 2.11 -1.05 -18.92
N THR A 216 1.36 -2.14 -19.08
CA THR A 216 1.49 -3.37 -18.30
C THR A 216 2.68 -4.21 -18.78
N GLY A 217 3.56 -4.61 -17.86
CA GLY A 217 4.71 -5.50 -18.09
C GLY A 217 4.70 -6.72 -17.17
N ARG A 218 5.71 -7.58 -17.25
CA ARG A 218 5.88 -8.76 -16.39
C ARG A 218 6.49 -8.42 -15.03
N ASP A 219 6.00 -7.36 -14.40
CA ASP A 219 6.58 -6.80 -13.18
C ASP A 219 5.87 -7.34 -11.94
N GLY A 220 6.65 -7.75 -10.93
CA GLY A 220 6.12 -8.20 -9.63
C GLY A 220 5.09 -9.33 -9.71
N ILE A 221 5.08 -10.15 -10.77
CA ILE A 221 4.18 -11.30 -10.82
C ILE A 221 4.60 -12.27 -9.69
N HIS A 222 3.65 -12.59 -8.81
CA HIS A 222 3.84 -13.25 -7.50
C HIS A 222 4.45 -12.39 -6.38
N GLY A 223 4.49 -11.06 -6.53
CA GLY A 223 5.00 -10.12 -5.52
C GLY A 223 4.26 -10.22 -4.18
N ALA A 224 2.93 -10.23 -4.20
CA ALA A 224 2.10 -10.42 -3.00
C ALA A 224 2.33 -11.77 -2.28
N THR A 225 2.49 -12.87 -3.04
CA THR A 225 2.83 -14.18 -2.46
C THR A 225 4.25 -14.16 -1.88
N PHE A 226 5.21 -13.55 -2.59
CA PHE A 226 6.59 -13.38 -2.14
C PHE A 226 6.68 -12.54 -0.86
N ALA A 227 5.88 -11.48 -0.72
CA ALA A 227 5.80 -10.69 0.50
C ALA A 227 5.27 -11.47 1.72
N SER A 228 4.79 -12.70 1.50
CA SER A 228 4.32 -13.63 2.52
C SER A 228 5.32 -14.77 2.82
N GLU A 229 6.47 -14.82 2.14
CA GLU A 229 7.54 -15.85 2.31
C GLU A 229 8.68 -15.36 3.25
N GLU A 230 9.44 -16.28 3.85
CA GLU A 230 10.63 -15.91 4.65
C GLU A 230 11.82 -15.49 3.76
N ILE A 231 12.57 -14.47 4.18
CA ILE A 231 13.76 -13.97 3.48
C ILE A 231 14.89 -15.01 3.54
N SER A 232 15.42 -15.41 2.38
CA SER A 232 16.49 -16.41 2.23
C SER A 232 17.53 -16.01 1.16
N GLU A 233 18.62 -16.76 0.99
CA GLU A 233 19.58 -16.54 -0.11
C GLU A 233 18.91 -16.59 -1.49
N GLU A 234 17.86 -17.40 -1.65
CA GLU A 234 17.07 -17.52 -2.88
C GLU A 234 16.28 -16.23 -3.19
N SER A 235 15.93 -15.45 -2.16
CA SER A 235 15.28 -14.15 -2.34
C SER A 235 16.21 -13.10 -2.98
N GLU A 236 17.53 -13.22 -2.81
CA GLU A 236 18.49 -12.30 -3.45
C GLU A 236 18.58 -12.51 -4.97
N GLU A 237 18.31 -13.72 -5.46
CA GLU A 237 18.28 -14.01 -6.90
C GLU A 237 17.08 -13.34 -7.60
N ARG A 238 16.07 -12.93 -6.83
CA ARG A 238 14.86 -12.24 -7.30
C ARG A 238 14.98 -10.71 -7.35
N ARG A 239 16.16 -10.12 -7.09
CA ARG A 239 16.41 -8.67 -7.28
C ARG A 239 15.88 -8.08 -8.60
N PRO A 240 16.03 -8.75 -9.76
CA PRO A 240 15.50 -8.21 -11.03
C PRO A 240 13.97 -8.11 -11.09
N SER A 241 13.26 -8.75 -10.17
CA SER A 241 11.80 -8.70 -10.05
C SER A 241 11.31 -7.53 -9.21
N VAL A 242 12.20 -6.84 -8.48
CA VAL A 242 11.84 -5.58 -7.80
C VAL A 242 11.63 -4.52 -8.86
N GLN A 243 10.49 -3.85 -8.76
CA GLN A 243 10.00 -2.93 -9.76
C GLN A 243 10.66 -1.58 -9.61
N VAL A 244 10.85 -0.86 -10.73
CA VAL A 244 11.38 0.50 -10.72
C VAL A 244 10.20 1.47 -10.78
N GLY A 245 10.14 2.41 -9.85
CA GLY A 245 9.10 3.44 -9.83
C GLY A 245 9.37 4.57 -10.82
N ASP A 246 8.32 5.15 -11.40
CA ASP A 246 8.40 6.36 -12.24
C ASP A 246 7.61 7.52 -11.60
N PRO A 247 8.23 8.28 -10.68
CA PRO A 247 7.57 9.39 -9.99
C PRO A 247 7.12 10.52 -10.93
N PHE A 248 7.69 10.61 -12.15
CA PHE A 248 7.29 11.62 -13.12
C PHE A 248 5.96 11.25 -13.78
N THR A 249 5.83 9.99 -14.20
CA THR A 249 4.55 9.47 -14.72
C THR A 249 3.48 9.51 -13.63
N GLU A 250 3.82 9.14 -12.39
CA GLU A 250 2.84 9.20 -11.31
C GLU A 250 2.40 10.63 -11.00
N LYS A 251 3.28 11.62 -11.12
CA LYS A 251 2.91 13.02 -10.98
C LYS A 251 1.86 13.44 -12.01
N LEU A 252 2.01 13.01 -13.27
CA LEU A 252 0.99 13.24 -14.30
C LEU A 252 -0.32 12.53 -13.94
N LEU A 253 -0.21 11.31 -13.42
CA LEU A 253 -1.32 10.46 -13.02
C LEU A 253 -2.15 11.10 -11.89
N LEU A 254 -1.48 11.66 -10.89
CA LEU A 254 -2.08 12.46 -9.82
C LEU A 254 -2.91 13.62 -10.40
N GLU A 255 -2.32 14.44 -11.28
CA GLU A 255 -3.00 15.64 -11.79
C GLU A 255 -4.21 15.28 -12.67
N ALA A 256 -4.06 14.29 -13.56
CA ALA A 256 -5.15 13.82 -14.41
C ALA A 256 -6.32 13.24 -13.60
N THR A 257 -6.02 12.54 -12.52
CA THR A 257 -7.03 11.85 -11.70
C THR A 257 -7.81 12.82 -10.84
N LEU A 258 -7.13 13.78 -10.21
CA LEU A 258 -7.82 14.84 -9.50
C LEU A 258 -8.69 15.68 -10.44
N GLU A 259 -8.23 15.97 -11.67
CA GLU A 259 -9.04 16.66 -12.68
C GLU A 259 -10.25 15.81 -13.13
N ALA A 260 -10.09 14.49 -13.27
CA ALA A 260 -11.20 13.59 -13.62
C ALA A 260 -12.26 13.49 -12.51
N ILE A 261 -11.83 13.51 -11.24
CA ILE A 261 -12.72 13.51 -10.08
C ILE A 261 -13.45 14.86 -9.99
N GLU A 262 -12.73 15.98 -10.10
CA GLU A 262 -13.29 17.33 -10.10
C GLU A 262 -14.30 17.55 -11.25
N ALA A 263 -13.98 17.04 -12.44
CA ALA A 263 -14.89 17.07 -13.59
C ALA A 263 -16.10 16.12 -13.43
N GLU A 264 -16.12 15.30 -12.39
CA GLU A 264 -17.14 14.30 -12.10
C GLU A 264 -17.33 13.26 -13.24
N VAL A 265 -16.25 12.92 -13.97
CA VAL A 265 -16.29 11.94 -15.08
C VAL A 265 -16.06 10.49 -14.60
N ALA A 266 -15.53 10.30 -13.39
CA ALA A 266 -15.33 8.99 -12.77
C ALA A 266 -16.49 8.67 -11.80
N HIS A 267 -16.97 7.42 -11.82
CA HIS A 267 -17.85 6.84 -10.79
C HIS A 267 -17.05 6.20 -9.66
N GLY A 268 -15.92 5.61 -10.00
CA GLY A 268 -15.02 4.99 -9.04
C GLY A 268 -13.61 4.96 -9.60
N VAL A 269 -12.65 5.06 -8.68
CA VAL A 269 -11.22 5.09 -8.96
C VAL A 269 -10.56 4.12 -8.01
N GLN A 270 -9.71 3.24 -8.52
CA GLN A 270 -8.96 2.29 -7.73
C GLN A 270 -7.51 2.24 -8.19
N ASP A 271 -6.59 2.26 -7.25
CA ASP A 271 -5.18 2.11 -7.56
C ASP A 271 -4.88 0.65 -7.94
N MET A 272 -3.75 0.44 -8.60
CA MET A 272 -3.27 -0.89 -8.95
C MET A 272 -1.91 -1.12 -8.27
N GLY A 273 -1.95 -1.75 -7.10
CA GLY A 273 -0.79 -2.26 -6.38
C GLY A 273 -0.66 -3.77 -6.50
N ALA A 274 -0.68 -4.46 -5.35
CA ALA A 274 -0.63 -5.91 -5.26
C ALA A 274 -1.75 -6.59 -6.07
N ALA A 275 -1.41 -7.66 -6.79
CA ALA A 275 -2.29 -8.36 -7.75
C ALA A 275 -2.86 -7.51 -8.91
N GLY A 276 -2.46 -6.25 -9.06
CA GLY A 276 -2.81 -5.39 -10.20
C GLY A 276 -4.30 -5.39 -10.54
N LEU A 277 -4.62 -5.71 -11.81
CA LEU A 277 -6.00 -5.70 -12.32
C LEU A 277 -6.91 -6.64 -11.53
N THR A 278 -6.38 -7.74 -11.02
CA THR A 278 -7.16 -8.73 -10.27
C THR A 278 -7.74 -8.12 -9.00
N CYS A 279 -6.89 -7.49 -8.18
CA CYS A 279 -7.32 -6.87 -6.93
C CYS A 279 -8.31 -5.74 -7.23
N SER A 280 -7.88 -4.76 -8.03
CA SER A 280 -8.67 -3.56 -8.27
C SER A 280 -10.05 -3.86 -8.87
N SER A 281 -10.15 -4.80 -9.82
CA SER A 281 -11.43 -5.15 -10.44
C SER A 281 -12.36 -5.94 -9.52
N SER A 282 -11.81 -6.85 -8.70
CA SER A 282 -12.61 -7.68 -7.80
C SER A 282 -13.13 -6.88 -6.60
N GLU A 283 -12.30 -6.04 -5.98
CA GLU A 283 -12.67 -5.16 -4.87
C GLU A 283 -13.74 -4.15 -5.28
N MET A 284 -13.54 -3.43 -6.39
CA MET A 284 -14.54 -2.47 -6.88
C MET A 284 -15.88 -3.14 -7.19
N SER A 285 -15.84 -4.37 -7.74
CA SER A 285 -17.05 -5.14 -8.06
C SER A 285 -17.80 -5.57 -6.80
N ALA A 286 -17.09 -6.11 -5.80
CA ALA A 286 -17.67 -6.55 -4.53
C ALA A 286 -18.25 -5.36 -3.75
N ALA A 287 -17.48 -4.27 -3.59
CA ALA A 287 -17.94 -3.04 -2.94
C ALA A 287 -19.21 -2.46 -3.60
N GLY A 288 -19.35 -2.65 -4.91
CA GLY A 288 -20.49 -2.20 -5.69
C GLY A 288 -21.69 -3.15 -5.70
N GLY A 289 -21.51 -4.40 -5.28
CA GLY A 289 -22.50 -5.46 -5.50
C GLY A 289 -22.78 -5.72 -6.99
N VAL A 290 -21.78 -5.51 -7.86
CA VAL A 290 -21.88 -5.64 -9.32
C VAL A 290 -20.81 -6.62 -9.84
N GLY A 291 -20.86 -6.92 -11.14
CA GLY A 291 -19.77 -7.65 -11.81
C GLY A 291 -18.92 -6.73 -12.68
N MET A 292 -17.87 -7.29 -13.26
CA MET A 292 -17.01 -6.60 -14.21
C MET A 292 -16.54 -7.56 -15.28
N LYS A 293 -16.73 -7.17 -16.54
CA LYS A 293 -16.21 -7.89 -17.69
C LYS A 293 -14.97 -7.17 -18.23
N LEU A 294 -13.85 -7.86 -18.27
CA LEU A 294 -12.57 -7.35 -18.74
C LEU A 294 -12.11 -8.06 -20.03
N PHE A 295 -11.55 -7.27 -20.94
CA PHE A 295 -10.96 -7.69 -22.20
C PHE A 295 -9.44 -7.60 -22.08
N ALA A 296 -8.79 -8.69 -21.66
CA ALA A 296 -7.36 -8.69 -21.37
C ALA A 296 -6.52 -8.32 -22.62
N GLU A 297 -6.99 -8.63 -23.83
CA GLU A 297 -6.32 -8.25 -25.08
C GLU A 297 -6.33 -6.75 -25.38
N LYS A 298 -7.15 -5.97 -24.67
CA LYS A 298 -7.21 -4.50 -24.80
C LYS A 298 -6.29 -3.78 -23.82
N VAL A 299 -5.75 -4.47 -22.82
CA VAL A 299 -4.86 -3.88 -21.83
C VAL A 299 -3.57 -3.45 -22.54
N PRO A 300 -3.11 -2.19 -22.38
CA PRO A 300 -1.84 -1.75 -22.93
C PRO A 300 -0.69 -2.55 -22.31
N THR A 301 0.15 -3.17 -23.15
CA THR A 301 1.29 -3.99 -22.71
C THR A 301 2.59 -3.50 -23.32
N ARG A 302 3.65 -3.35 -22.50
CA ARG A 302 4.99 -3.01 -22.99
C ARG A 302 5.77 -4.20 -23.55
N GLU A 303 5.38 -5.40 -23.16
CA GLU A 303 5.99 -6.65 -23.61
C GLU A 303 5.08 -7.43 -24.56
N THR A 304 5.64 -7.96 -25.64
CA THR A 304 4.90 -8.79 -26.59
C THR A 304 4.61 -10.18 -26.03
N GLY A 305 3.44 -10.72 -26.32
CA GLY A 305 3.10 -12.11 -25.99
C GLY A 305 2.83 -12.34 -24.50
N MET A 306 2.39 -11.31 -23.78
CA MET A 306 1.89 -11.48 -22.43
C MET A 306 0.62 -12.34 -22.43
N THR A 307 0.56 -13.28 -21.50
CA THR A 307 -0.58 -14.18 -21.28
C THR A 307 -1.65 -13.49 -20.42
N PRO A 308 -2.91 -13.98 -20.42
CA PRO A 308 -3.96 -13.41 -19.57
C PRO A 308 -3.59 -13.40 -18.09
N TYR A 309 -2.95 -14.47 -17.64
CA TYR A 309 -2.37 -14.60 -16.31
C TYR A 309 -1.39 -13.45 -16.00
N GLU A 310 -0.40 -13.21 -16.86
CA GLU A 310 0.59 -12.15 -16.66
C GLU A 310 -0.06 -10.75 -16.69
N ILE A 311 -1.05 -10.54 -17.55
CA ILE A 311 -1.78 -9.26 -17.64
C ILE A 311 -2.58 -8.99 -16.36
N MET A 312 -3.29 -10.00 -15.87
CA MET A 312 -4.18 -9.86 -14.71
C MET A 312 -3.43 -9.70 -13.39
N LEU A 313 -2.27 -10.34 -13.24
CA LEU A 313 -1.49 -10.34 -11.99
C LEU A 313 -0.28 -9.41 -12.01
N SER A 314 0.00 -8.76 -13.14
CA SER A 314 1.08 -7.77 -13.22
C SER A 314 0.88 -6.66 -12.20
N GLU A 315 1.91 -6.41 -11.42
CA GLU A 315 1.97 -5.36 -10.42
C GLU A 315 2.72 -4.12 -10.95
N SER A 316 2.84 -3.93 -12.27
CA SER A 316 3.48 -2.73 -12.85
C SER A 316 2.93 -1.46 -12.21
N GLN A 317 3.83 -0.56 -11.84
CA GLN A 317 3.54 0.68 -11.11
C GLN A 317 2.84 1.73 -12.00
N GLU A 318 2.40 2.82 -11.36
CA GLU A 318 1.77 3.99 -12.00
C GLU A 318 0.56 3.67 -12.89
N ARG A 319 -0.32 2.78 -12.41
CA ARG A 319 -1.58 2.40 -13.08
C ARG A 319 -2.77 2.52 -12.14
N MET A 320 -3.93 2.78 -12.72
CA MET A 320 -5.21 2.77 -12.00
C MET A 320 -6.34 2.24 -12.87
N LEU A 321 -7.39 1.78 -12.19
CA LEU A 321 -8.65 1.37 -12.77
C LEU A 321 -9.71 2.44 -12.53
N ILE A 322 -10.43 2.85 -13.58
CA ILE A 322 -11.48 3.88 -13.50
C ILE A 322 -12.77 3.35 -14.09
N VAL A 323 -13.84 3.44 -13.32
CA VAL A 323 -15.21 3.25 -13.83
C VAL A 323 -15.71 4.60 -14.30
N CYS A 324 -15.84 4.79 -15.61
CA CYS A 324 -16.26 6.06 -16.21
C CYS A 324 -17.79 6.24 -16.13
N LYS A 325 -18.26 7.47 -15.93
CA LYS A 325 -19.68 7.80 -16.11
C LYS A 325 -20.08 7.60 -17.58
N LYS A 326 -21.19 6.89 -17.80
CA LYS A 326 -21.72 6.63 -19.14
C LYS A 326 -21.94 7.92 -19.93
N GLY A 327 -21.45 7.93 -21.17
CA GLY A 327 -21.56 9.09 -22.06
C GLY A 327 -20.52 10.18 -21.83
N ARG A 328 -19.59 10.00 -20.87
CA ARG A 328 -18.47 10.92 -20.59
C ARG A 328 -17.11 10.32 -20.92
N GLU A 329 -17.08 9.22 -21.66
CA GLU A 329 -15.85 8.49 -22.00
C GLU A 329 -14.85 9.34 -22.79
N ASP A 330 -15.35 10.17 -23.71
CA ASP A 330 -14.48 11.04 -24.53
C ASP A 330 -13.91 12.19 -23.70
N GLU A 331 -14.63 12.62 -22.66
CA GLU A 331 -14.16 13.63 -21.72
C GLU A 331 -13.07 13.07 -20.80
N LEU A 332 -13.28 11.86 -20.26
CA LEU A 332 -12.25 11.14 -19.51
C LEU A 332 -10.96 11.00 -20.33
N LYS A 333 -11.06 10.52 -21.58
CA LYS A 333 -9.91 10.39 -22.47
C LYS A 333 -9.21 11.72 -22.71
N ALA A 334 -9.97 12.80 -22.95
CA ALA A 334 -9.40 14.12 -23.17
C ALA A 334 -8.64 14.65 -21.95
N ILE A 335 -9.11 14.36 -20.73
CA ILE A 335 -8.42 14.73 -19.49
C ILE A 335 -7.07 13.98 -19.41
N TYR A 336 -7.05 12.67 -19.59
CA TYR A 336 -5.79 11.91 -19.52
C TYR A 336 -4.84 12.26 -20.67
N GLU A 337 -5.34 12.48 -21.88
CA GLU A 337 -4.54 12.92 -23.04
C GLU A 337 -3.88 14.29 -22.80
N LYS A 338 -4.57 15.23 -22.15
CA LYS A 338 -4.01 16.54 -21.76
C LYS A 338 -2.76 16.41 -20.88
N TRP A 339 -2.70 15.36 -20.06
CA TRP A 339 -1.58 15.06 -19.17
C TRP A 339 -0.58 14.05 -19.77
N ASP A 340 -0.65 13.81 -21.09
CA ASP A 340 0.20 12.85 -21.82
C ASP A 340 0.08 11.39 -21.30
N LEU A 341 -1.11 11.00 -20.83
CA LEU A 341 -1.41 9.66 -20.32
C LEU A 341 -2.42 8.90 -21.17
N HIS A 342 -2.32 7.57 -21.13
CA HIS A 342 -3.29 6.69 -21.74
C HIS A 342 -4.55 6.56 -20.88
N ALA A 343 -5.71 6.51 -21.54
CA ALA A 343 -6.97 6.06 -20.98
C ALA A 343 -7.64 5.08 -21.94
N VAL A 344 -7.50 3.78 -21.66
CA VAL A 344 -7.92 2.72 -22.57
C VAL A 344 -9.12 1.97 -22.00
N PRO A 345 -10.25 1.87 -22.73
CA PRO A 345 -11.39 1.10 -22.27
C PRO A 345 -11.08 -0.40 -22.38
N ILE A 346 -10.95 -1.05 -21.22
CA ILE A 346 -10.61 -2.47 -21.10
C ILE A 346 -11.77 -3.33 -20.62
N GLY A 347 -12.92 -2.74 -20.30
CA GLY A 347 -14.04 -3.53 -19.79
C GLY A 347 -15.33 -2.75 -19.63
N GLU A 348 -16.31 -3.42 -19.04
CA GLU A 348 -17.60 -2.86 -18.67
C GLU A 348 -18.06 -3.41 -17.32
N VAL A 349 -18.74 -2.59 -16.53
CA VAL A 349 -19.45 -3.04 -15.32
C VAL A 349 -20.65 -3.88 -15.74
N THR A 350 -20.92 -4.99 -15.07
CA THR A 350 -22.04 -5.89 -15.36
C THR A 350 -22.96 -6.04 -14.16
N ASP A 351 -24.15 -6.60 -14.35
CA ASP A 351 -25.10 -6.93 -13.28
C ASP A 351 -24.97 -8.41 -12.82
N THR A 352 -23.90 -9.09 -13.23
CA THR A 352 -23.72 -10.53 -12.97
C THR A 352 -23.18 -10.84 -11.58
N GLY A 353 -22.52 -9.87 -10.93
CA GLY A 353 -21.77 -10.11 -9.69
C GLY A 353 -20.48 -10.91 -9.89
N ARG A 354 -20.02 -11.03 -11.14
CA ARG A 354 -18.88 -11.88 -11.52
C ARG A 354 -17.79 -11.07 -12.19
N LEU A 355 -16.55 -11.43 -11.92
CA LEU A 355 -15.37 -10.99 -12.66
C LEU A 355 -15.18 -11.94 -13.85
N GLU A 356 -15.50 -11.45 -15.04
CA GLU A 356 -15.42 -12.19 -16.30
C GLU A 356 -14.27 -11.65 -17.14
N VAL A 357 -13.19 -12.43 -17.31
CA VAL A 357 -12.03 -12.04 -18.12
C VAL A 357 -12.05 -12.83 -19.42
N THR A 358 -12.02 -12.11 -20.54
CA THR A 358 -11.85 -12.71 -21.87
C THR A 358 -10.49 -12.37 -22.46
N PHE A 359 -9.93 -13.28 -23.25
CA PHE A 359 -8.72 -13.05 -24.04
C PHE A 359 -8.85 -13.75 -25.40
N GLU A 360 -8.61 -13.02 -26.48
CA GLU A 360 -8.72 -13.53 -27.87
C GLU A 360 -10.07 -14.23 -28.19
N GLY A 361 -11.15 -13.80 -27.51
CA GLY A 361 -12.50 -14.34 -27.69
C GLY A 361 -12.85 -15.55 -26.82
N GLU A 362 -11.92 -16.04 -25.99
CA GLU A 362 -12.16 -17.11 -25.02
C GLU A 362 -12.31 -16.55 -23.60
N THR A 363 -13.22 -17.12 -22.79
CA THR A 363 -13.32 -16.81 -21.36
C THR A 363 -12.19 -17.52 -20.64
N VAL A 364 -11.27 -16.74 -20.07
CA VAL A 364 -10.09 -17.25 -19.36
C VAL A 364 -10.25 -17.21 -17.85
N ALA A 365 -11.14 -16.36 -17.33
CA ALA A 365 -11.58 -16.40 -15.95
C ALA A 365 -13.05 -15.99 -15.82
N ASP A 366 -13.76 -16.65 -14.92
CA ASP A 366 -15.15 -16.38 -14.59
C ASP A 366 -15.38 -16.72 -13.11
N ILE A 367 -15.24 -15.71 -12.24
CA ILE A 367 -15.19 -15.86 -10.78
C ILE A 367 -16.25 -14.96 -10.14
N PRO A 368 -17.06 -15.40 -9.17
CA PRO A 368 -17.88 -14.48 -8.37
C PRO A 368 -16.99 -13.44 -7.67
N ALA A 369 -17.21 -12.15 -7.87
CA ALA A 369 -16.28 -11.12 -7.39
C ALA A 369 -16.09 -11.18 -5.86
N GLY A 370 -17.19 -11.41 -5.12
CA GLY A 370 -17.18 -11.57 -3.66
C GLY A 370 -16.30 -12.72 -3.15
N HIS A 371 -16.02 -13.74 -3.97
CA HIS A 371 -15.15 -14.85 -3.55
C HIS A 371 -13.69 -14.43 -3.38
N LEU A 372 -13.28 -13.35 -4.04
CA LEU A 372 -11.91 -12.85 -4.02
C LEU A 372 -11.66 -11.83 -2.91
N VAL A 373 -12.71 -11.34 -2.25
CA VAL A 373 -12.62 -10.20 -1.34
C VAL A 373 -12.80 -10.63 0.12
N LEU A 374 -12.06 -9.95 0.98
CA LEU A 374 -12.09 -10.13 2.42
C LEU A 374 -13.48 -9.88 3.01
N GLY A 375 -13.94 -10.80 3.87
CA GLY A 375 -15.24 -10.68 4.56
C GLY A 375 -16.42 -11.24 3.77
N GLU A 376 -16.22 -11.63 2.51
CA GLU A 376 -17.20 -12.38 1.72
C GLU A 376 -16.74 -13.84 1.53
N GLY A 377 -15.87 -14.12 0.56
CA GLY A 377 -15.45 -15.50 0.29
C GLY A 377 -13.99 -15.83 0.54
N ALA A 378 -13.12 -14.85 0.79
CA ALA A 378 -11.74 -15.14 1.18
C ALA A 378 -11.67 -15.82 2.57
N PRO A 379 -10.82 -16.85 2.76
CA PRO A 379 -10.71 -17.57 4.03
C PRO A 379 -10.36 -16.65 5.20
N VAL A 380 -10.91 -16.97 6.38
CA VAL A 380 -10.54 -16.32 7.65
C VAL A 380 -10.15 -17.39 8.66
N TYR A 381 -8.93 -17.32 9.16
CA TYR A 381 -8.37 -18.29 10.08
C TYR A 381 -8.37 -17.76 11.51
N HIS A 382 -9.01 -18.51 12.39
CA HIS A 382 -8.85 -18.36 13.83
C HIS A 382 -7.77 -19.34 14.31
N ARG A 383 -6.58 -18.81 14.59
CA ARG A 383 -5.44 -19.62 15.05
C ARG A 383 -5.53 -19.87 16.56
N GLU A 384 -5.16 -21.08 16.98
CA GLU A 384 -4.84 -21.32 18.39
C GLU A 384 -3.64 -20.45 18.78
N SER A 385 -3.73 -19.79 19.93
CA SER A 385 -2.68 -18.90 20.43
C SER A 385 -2.29 -19.25 21.86
N GLU A 386 -1.00 -19.12 22.15
CA GLU A 386 -0.45 -19.27 23.49
C GLU A 386 0.42 -18.05 23.84
N ARG A 387 0.46 -17.68 25.12
CA ARG A 387 1.34 -16.60 25.57
C ARG A 387 2.80 -17.08 25.42
N PRO A 388 3.67 -16.34 24.71
CA PRO A 388 5.07 -16.74 24.54
C PRO A 388 5.81 -16.89 25.87
N ALA A 389 6.58 -17.96 26.02
CA ALA A 389 7.31 -18.26 27.26
C ALA A 389 8.40 -17.22 27.59
N TYR A 390 9.02 -16.58 26.57
CA TYR A 390 10.05 -15.55 26.78
C TYR A 390 9.54 -14.33 27.56
N LEU A 391 8.21 -14.13 27.60
CA LEU A 391 7.61 -13.03 28.38
C LEU A 391 7.79 -13.22 29.88
N ASP A 392 7.99 -14.44 30.38
CA ASP A 392 8.27 -14.67 31.80
C ASP A 392 9.65 -14.13 32.18
N GLU A 393 10.64 -14.27 31.31
CA GLU A 393 11.99 -13.75 31.53
C GLU A 393 11.99 -12.22 31.44
N THR A 394 11.49 -11.67 30.34
CA THR A 394 11.50 -10.21 30.10
C THR A 394 10.67 -9.42 31.12
N GLN A 395 9.61 -10.02 31.68
CA GLN A 395 8.75 -9.39 32.69
C GLN A 395 9.18 -9.70 34.12
N SER A 396 10.25 -10.47 34.32
CA SER A 396 10.81 -10.73 35.66
C SER A 396 11.75 -9.62 36.15
N PHE A 397 12.13 -8.69 35.27
CA PHE A 397 13.02 -7.59 35.60
C PHE A 397 12.34 -6.55 36.50
N GLU A 398 12.98 -6.25 37.64
CA GLU A 398 12.55 -5.19 38.56
C GLU A 398 13.51 -4.01 38.47
N ALA A 399 13.00 -2.80 38.23
CA ALA A 399 13.83 -1.61 38.07
C ALA A 399 14.72 -1.30 39.30
N GLY A 400 14.32 -1.78 40.48
CA GLY A 400 15.09 -1.67 41.73
C GLY A 400 16.36 -2.53 41.76
N ASP A 401 16.54 -3.45 40.83
CA ASP A 401 17.76 -4.27 40.71
C ASP A 401 18.91 -3.51 40.03
N LEU A 402 18.63 -2.36 39.41
CA LEU A 402 19.66 -1.50 38.83
C LEU A 402 20.42 -0.75 39.94
N PRO A 403 21.76 -0.81 39.95
CA PRO A 403 22.54 0.00 40.88
C PRO A 403 22.40 1.49 40.57
N ASP A 404 22.46 2.32 41.60
CA ASP A 404 22.55 3.77 41.43
C ASP A 404 23.81 4.14 40.62
N LEU A 405 23.63 4.97 39.60
CA LEU A 405 24.74 5.50 38.78
C LEU A 405 25.55 6.52 39.58
N ALA A 406 26.88 6.40 39.57
CA ALA A 406 27.73 7.49 40.03
C ALA A 406 27.66 8.67 39.04
N PRO A 407 27.91 9.92 39.48
CA PRO A 407 27.83 11.08 38.59
C PRO A 407 28.71 10.98 37.33
N SER A 408 29.91 10.40 37.42
CA SER A 408 30.77 10.17 36.25
C SER A 408 30.16 9.18 35.26
N ASP A 409 29.57 8.10 35.78
CA ASP A 409 28.95 7.07 34.95
C ASP A 409 27.69 7.62 34.25
N ALA A 410 27.02 8.61 34.86
CA ALA A 410 25.89 9.30 34.25
C ALA A 410 26.31 10.21 33.08
N GLU A 411 27.47 10.87 33.14
CA GLU A 411 28.00 11.66 32.02
C GLU A 411 28.38 10.74 30.84
N ASP A 412 29.01 9.61 31.13
CA ASP A 412 29.37 8.60 30.12
C ASP A 412 28.10 7.98 29.51
N ALA A 413 27.13 7.57 30.33
CA ALA A 413 25.86 7.01 29.86
C ALA A 413 25.06 8.00 29.01
N LEU A 414 25.03 9.28 29.37
CA LEU A 414 24.40 10.32 28.55
C LEU A 414 25.10 10.47 27.19
N THR A 415 26.44 10.45 27.19
CA THR A 415 27.22 10.55 25.96
C THR A 415 26.98 9.35 25.05
N GLU A 416 26.93 8.14 25.60
CA GLU A 416 26.58 6.92 24.89
C GLU A 416 25.15 6.97 24.32
N LEU A 417 24.19 7.42 25.14
CA LEU A 417 22.80 7.56 24.72
C LEU A 417 22.66 8.54 23.55
N LEU A 418 23.30 9.71 23.62
CA LEU A 418 23.26 10.71 22.56
C LEU A 418 23.99 10.27 21.28
N ALA A 419 24.96 9.36 21.39
CA ALA A 419 25.69 8.80 20.26
C ALA A 419 24.95 7.62 19.60
N ALA A 420 24.02 6.96 20.31
CA ALA A 420 23.28 5.83 19.78
C ALA A 420 22.47 6.23 18.53
N PRO A 421 22.59 5.53 17.39
CA PRO A 421 21.92 5.92 16.13
C PRO A 421 20.41 6.15 16.23
N THR A 422 19.71 5.40 17.09
CA THR A 422 18.27 5.55 17.37
C THR A 422 17.94 6.89 18.04
N VAL A 423 18.82 7.43 18.89
CA VAL A 423 18.60 8.69 19.62
C VAL A 423 19.25 9.89 18.92
N ALA A 424 20.39 9.67 18.26
CA ALA A 424 21.15 10.69 17.58
C ALA A 424 20.32 11.43 16.51
N SER A 425 20.79 12.62 16.11
CA SER A 425 20.12 13.45 15.11
C SER A 425 19.87 12.70 13.80
N LYS A 426 18.62 12.74 13.32
CA LYS A 426 18.22 12.19 12.02
C LYS A 426 18.47 13.16 10.85
N ARG A 427 19.32 14.17 11.05
CA ARG A 427 19.62 15.20 10.04
C ARG A 427 20.05 14.64 8.69
N TRP A 428 20.89 13.62 8.70
CA TRP A 428 21.34 12.99 7.46
C TRP A 428 20.17 12.44 6.63
N VAL A 429 19.13 11.91 7.29
CA VAL A 429 17.92 11.37 6.66
C VAL A 429 17.11 12.49 6.02
N PHE A 430 16.64 13.45 6.81
CA PHE A 430 15.73 14.47 6.30
C PHE A 430 16.39 15.52 5.40
N GLU A 431 17.72 15.61 5.33
CA GLU A 431 18.42 16.42 4.32
C GLU A 431 18.45 15.76 2.92
N GLN A 432 18.04 14.49 2.79
CA GLN A 432 17.82 13.87 1.48
C GLN A 432 16.41 14.17 0.93
N TYR A 433 15.50 14.62 1.79
CA TYR A 433 14.11 14.87 1.46
C TYR A 433 13.88 16.35 1.17
N ASP A 434 13.03 16.63 0.20
CA ASP A 434 12.32 17.89 0.18
C ASP A 434 11.36 17.93 1.36
N THR A 435 11.37 19.07 2.05
CA THR A 435 10.55 19.31 3.25
C THR A 435 9.64 20.52 3.08
N MET A 436 9.61 21.14 1.88
CA MET A 436 9.07 22.50 1.69
C MET A 436 8.25 22.70 0.42
N VAL A 437 8.26 21.76 -0.54
CA VAL A 437 7.48 21.80 -1.77
C VAL A 437 6.00 22.01 -1.43
N ARG A 438 5.33 22.77 -2.30
CA ARG A 438 3.97 23.33 -2.11
C ARG A 438 3.87 24.42 -1.03
N THR A 439 4.97 24.78 -0.37
CA THR A 439 5.08 25.87 0.63
C THR A 439 4.09 25.75 1.79
N GLY A 440 3.73 24.51 2.15
CA GLY A 440 2.77 24.20 3.21
C GLY A 440 3.42 23.97 4.57
N THR A 441 4.65 23.46 4.63
CA THR A 441 5.33 23.10 5.88
C THR A 441 5.58 24.34 6.74
N VAL A 442 4.97 24.36 7.93
CA VAL A 442 5.18 25.38 8.96
C VAL A 442 6.25 24.92 9.93
N GLN A 443 6.16 23.65 10.34
CA GLN A 443 7.12 22.99 11.22
C GLN A 443 7.54 21.69 10.56
N GLY A 444 8.81 21.61 10.15
CA GLY A 444 9.41 20.44 9.48
C GLY A 444 10.21 19.55 10.44
N PRO A 445 10.93 18.56 9.89
CA PRO A 445 11.62 17.54 10.67
C PRO A 445 12.81 18.10 11.46
N GLY A 446 13.11 17.50 12.62
CA GLY A 446 14.29 17.79 13.44
C GLY A 446 13.99 18.48 14.78
N PRO A 447 13.47 19.72 14.80
CA PRO A 447 13.34 20.50 16.04
C PRO A 447 11.98 20.38 16.75
N SER A 448 11.04 19.59 16.23
CA SER A 448 9.68 19.46 16.77
C SER A 448 9.28 17.99 16.90
N ASP A 449 8.42 17.69 17.86
CA ASP A 449 7.86 16.35 18.08
C ASP A 449 6.91 15.94 16.96
N ALA A 450 6.15 16.88 16.38
CA ALA A 450 5.29 16.63 15.22
C ALA A 450 5.57 17.63 14.10
N ALA A 451 5.31 17.23 12.86
CA ALA A 451 5.27 18.15 11.74
C ALA A 451 3.95 18.92 11.73
N VAL A 452 4.00 20.18 11.32
CA VAL A 452 2.80 21.03 11.15
C VAL A 452 2.76 21.56 9.73
N VAL A 453 1.68 21.25 9.02
CA VAL A 453 1.46 21.65 7.64
C VAL A 453 0.26 22.57 7.55
N ARG A 454 0.41 23.70 6.89
CA ARG A 454 -0.68 24.66 6.66
C ARG A 454 -1.71 24.05 5.72
N LEU A 455 -2.96 24.06 6.17
CA LEU A 455 -4.10 23.75 5.30
C LEU A 455 -4.39 24.98 4.46
N LYS A 456 -4.26 24.84 3.14
CA LYS A 456 -4.69 25.89 2.21
C LYS A 456 -6.22 25.97 2.23
N GLY A 457 -6.71 27.16 1.93
CA GLY A 457 -8.12 27.43 1.78
C GLY A 457 -8.81 26.51 0.77
N THR A 458 -10.14 26.42 0.83
CA THR A 458 -10.94 25.71 -0.19
C THR A 458 -11.04 26.55 -1.46
N ALA A 459 -11.63 25.99 -2.52
CA ALA A 459 -11.99 26.77 -3.72
C ALA A 459 -12.88 27.98 -3.41
N THR A 460 -13.58 27.99 -2.26
CA THR A 460 -14.51 29.04 -1.86
C THR A 460 -13.96 30.01 -0.79
N ASP A 461 -12.87 29.67 -0.12
CA ASP A 461 -12.20 30.53 0.86
C ASP A 461 -10.68 30.35 0.83
N GLU A 462 -9.97 31.19 0.06
CA GLU A 462 -8.53 31.05 -0.23
C GLU A 462 -7.59 31.25 0.97
N LYS A 463 -8.06 31.82 2.08
CA LYS A 463 -7.21 32.14 3.25
C LYS A 463 -7.58 31.28 4.44
N SER A 464 -6.68 30.37 4.79
CA SER A 464 -6.79 29.53 5.98
C SER A 464 -5.60 29.75 6.91
N ASP A 465 -5.92 30.00 8.19
CA ASP A 465 -4.96 30.01 9.31
C ASP A 465 -4.90 28.62 10.01
N ARG A 466 -5.50 27.58 9.41
CA ARG A 466 -5.54 26.23 9.97
C ARG A 466 -4.26 25.46 9.64
N GLY A 467 -3.88 24.57 10.55
CA GLY A 467 -2.75 23.66 10.39
C GLY A 467 -3.14 22.24 10.75
N LEU A 468 -2.49 21.28 10.11
CA LEU A 468 -2.59 19.85 10.39
C LEU A 468 -1.28 19.40 11.03
N ALA A 469 -1.38 18.76 12.20
CA ALA A 469 -0.25 18.11 12.85
C ALA A 469 -0.21 16.62 12.45
N VAL A 470 0.97 16.12 12.08
CA VAL A 470 1.18 14.73 11.65
C VAL A 470 2.43 14.15 12.29
N LYS A 471 2.35 12.87 12.70
CA LYS A 471 3.44 12.13 13.34
C LYS A 471 3.26 10.61 13.16
N THR A 472 4.37 9.87 13.24
CA THR A 472 4.43 8.42 13.32
C THR A 472 5.33 8.02 14.48
N ASP A 473 4.90 7.05 15.31
CA ASP A 473 5.69 6.53 16.42
C ASP A 473 5.48 5.03 16.62
N GLY A 474 6.53 4.31 17.00
CA GLY A 474 6.43 2.90 17.39
C GLY A 474 7.68 2.34 18.07
N ASN A 475 7.58 1.99 19.35
CA ASN A 475 8.71 1.41 20.09
C ASN A 475 8.69 -0.13 20.10
N GLY A 476 9.43 -0.75 19.18
CA GLY A 476 9.53 -2.20 19.07
C GLY A 476 10.06 -2.91 20.33
N ARG A 477 10.92 -2.25 21.11
CA ARG A 477 11.43 -2.82 22.38
C ARG A 477 10.32 -2.92 23.41
N TYR A 478 9.47 -1.90 23.52
CA TYR A 478 8.33 -1.94 24.45
C TYR A 478 7.30 -2.98 24.03
N VAL A 479 7.07 -3.15 22.72
CA VAL A 479 6.23 -4.23 22.18
C VAL A 479 6.82 -5.60 22.49
N TYR A 480 8.13 -5.80 22.33
CA TYR A 480 8.80 -7.05 22.68
C TYR A 480 8.66 -7.40 24.18
N LEU A 481 8.89 -6.43 25.08
CA LEU A 481 8.79 -6.66 26.52
C LEU A 481 7.34 -6.90 27.00
N ASN A 482 6.39 -6.20 26.39
CA ASN A 482 4.97 -6.37 26.68
C ASN A 482 4.12 -5.90 25.48
N PRO A 483 3.65 -6.82 24.61
CA PRO A 483 2.97 -6.43 23.36
C PRO A 483 1.75 -5.55 23.59
N ARG A 484 0.97 -5.84 24.64
CA ARG A 484 -0.22 -5.06 24.98
C ARG A 484 0.13 -3.64 25.43
N ARG A 485 1.13 -3.50 26.32
CA ARG A 485 1.54 -2.19 26.84
C ARG A 485 2.32 -1.39 25.80
N GLY A 486 3.18 -2.03 25.02
CA GLY A 486 3.88 -1.43 23.89
C GLY A 486 2.92 -0.87 22.85
N GLY A 487 1.88 -1.62 22.48
CA GLY A 487 0.83 -1.12 21.58
C GLY A 487 0.08 0.11 22.12
N GLN A 488 -0.23 0.12 23.43
CA GLN A 488 -0.80 1.31 24.08
C GLN A 488 0.14 2.52 24.04
N ILE A 489 1.44 2.30 24.26
CA ILE A 489 2.45 3.37 24.24
C ILE A 489 2.60 3.93 22.83
N ALA A 490 2.62 3.10 21.79
CA ALA A 490 2.71 3.57 20.40
C ALA A 490 1.58 4.55 20.05
N VAL A 491 0.33 4.23 20.44
CA VAL A 491 -0.81 5.14 20.25
C VAL A 491 -0.67 6.42 21.09
N ALA A 492 -0.19 6.30 22.33
CA ALA A 492 -0.06 7.44 23.25
C ALA A 492 1.14 8.36 22.95
N GLU A 493 2.16 7.88 22.25
CA GLU A 493 3.34 8.65 21.85
C GLU A 493 3.08 9.45 20.56
N ALA A 494 2.22 8.91 19.68
CA ALA A 494 1.77 9.57 18.46
C ALA A 494 0.68 10.65 18.70
N ALA A 495 -0.18 10.45 19.70
CA ALA A 495 -1.27 11.36 20.07
C ALA A 495 -0.79 12.49 21.00
#